data_AF-A0A820F5J5-F1
#
_entry.id   AF-A0A820F5J5-F1
#
_cell.length_a   1.000
_cell.length_b   1.000
_cell.length_c   1.000
_cell.angle_alpha   90.00
_cell.angle_beta   90.00
_cell.angle_gamma   90.00
#
_symmetry.space_group_name_H-M   'P 1'
#
loop_
_entity.id
_entity.type
_entity.pdbx_description
1 polymer ?
#
loop_
_entity_poly.entity_id
_entity_poly.type
_entity_poly.pdbx_seq_one_letter_code
_entity_poly.pdbx_strand_id
1 'polypeptide(L)'
;AKESGGKGFVKGLGKGLLGLFGRPASGVADLTSSSFKLIKRVAAHEEIIHRVRNPRHVGKDGIVRPSVAHETLGSFIFDQFPHDKHHTTEGYVAHINATKEPSTLFFATTKRILFLIENQSSSFGYSIEWDYHLKEIKGIPIVKFDPNFIEITLKETNVLGMTKKDSLHGKVVSYENIGEARYIVDKIIEIMKALEV
;
A
#
# COMPACT_ATOMS: atom_id res chain seq x y z
N ALA A 1 -7.16 72.06 7.76
CA ALA A 1 -6.35 70.85 7.56
C ALA A 1 -7.11 69.63 8.08
N LYS A 2 -7.31 68.64 7.21
CA LYS A 2 -7.68 67.21 7.40
C LYS A 2 -8.47 66.80 6.14
N GLU A 3 -7.84 66.73 4.98
CA GLU A 3 -7.06 65.57 4.51
C GLU A 3 -7.74 64.21 4.70
N SER A 4 -8.31 63.73 3.58
CA SER A 4 -7.96 62.42 3.02
C SER A 4 -8.60 61.15 3.62
N GLY A 5 -9.92 61.13 3.79
CA GLY A 5 -10.69 59.90 4.13
C GLY A 5 -10.92 58.89 2.99
N GLY A 6 -10.26 59.01 1.83
CA GLY A 6 -10.48 58.12 0.67
C GLY A 6 -9.22 57.51 0.04
N LYS A 7 -8.02 57.83 0.55
CA LYS A 7 -6.73 57.39 -0.04
C LYS A 7 -6.26 56.00 0.40
N GLY A 8 -6.99 55.31 1.27
CA GLY A 8 -6.61 53.99 1.80
C GLY A 8 -7.01 52.79 0.93
N PHE A 9 -8.17 52.82 0.27
CA PHE A 9 -8.70 51.65 -0.44
C PHE A 9 -8.23 51.55 -1.90
N VAL A 10 -7.84 52.67 -2.52
CA VAL A 10 -7.39 52.69 -3.94
C VAL A 10 -5.89 52.40 -4.09
N LYS A 11 -5.11 52.45 -3.00
CA LYS A 11 -3.68 52.11 -3.03
C LYS A 11 -3.42 50.60 -2.96
N GLY A 12 -4.44 49.80 -2.63
CA GLY A 12 -4.36 48.33 -2.51
C GLY A 12 -4.76 47.54 -3.77
N LEU A 13 -5.61 48.09 -4.64
CA LEU A 13 -6.07 47.40 -5.86
C LEU A 13 -5.18 47.63 -7.09
N GLY A 14 -4.46 48.76 -7.14
CA GLY A 14 -3.72 49.20 -8.34
C GLY A 14 -2.34 48.57 -8.55
N LYS A 15 -1.78 47.84 -7.59
CA LYS A 15 -0.47 47.17 -7.75
C LYS A 15 -0.56 45.71 -8.21
N GLY A 16 -1.76 45.13 -8.28
CA GLY A 16 -1.99 43.71 -8.57
C GLY A 16 -2.12 43.33 -10.05
N LEU A 17 -2.14 44.29 -10.99
CA LEU A 17 -2.47 44.03 -12.40
C LEU A 17 -1.31 44.24 -13.39
N LEU A 18 -0.19 44.85 -12.99
CA LEU A 18 0.97 45.08 -13.88
C LEU A 18 2.01 43.95 -13.86
N GLY A 19 1.71 42.82 -13.21
CA GLY A 19 2.50 41.58 -13.27
C GLY A 19 1.89 40.51 -14.18
N LEU A 20 0.90 40.84 -15.01
CA LEU A 20 0.16 39.89 -15.84
C LEU A 20 0.89 39.44 -17.12
N PHE A 21 2.22 39.38 -17.11
CA PHE A 21 3.03 38.76 -18.17
C PHE A 21 3.91 37.60 -17.68
N GLY A 22 3.54 36.97 -16.57
CA GLY A 22 3.89 35.57 -16.35
C GLY A 22 2.63 34.76 -16.59
N ARG A 23 2.60 33.97 -17.67
CA ARG A 23 1.66 32.82 -17.75
C ARG A 23 1.68 32.14 -16.38
N PRO A 24 0.55 31.71 -15.78
CA PRO A 24 0.64 30.71 -14.74
C PRO A 24 1.11 29.41 -15.43
N ALA A 25 2.41 29.30 -15.66
CA ALA A 25 3.15 28.05 -15.55
C ALA A 25 3.23 27.62 -14.06
N SER A 26 2.23 28.03 -13.27
CA SER A 26 2.03 27.88 -11.84
C SER A 26 1.41 26.51 -11.57
N GLY A 27 2.05 25.47 -12.08
CA GLY A 27 1.58 24.09 -11.99
C GLY A 27 2.50 23.18 -11.16
N VAL A 28 3.60 23.70 -10.61
CA VAL A 28 4.60 22.89 -9.92
C VAL A 28 5.32 23.74 -8.87
N ALA A 29 5.32 23.27 -7.61
CA ALA A 29 5.84 23.93 -6.39
C ALA A 29 4.99 25.14 -5.94
N ASP A 30 4.25 25.17 -4.84
CA ASP A 30 4.37 24.45 -3.58
C ASP A 30 3.00 24.44 -2.91
N LEU A 31 2.33 23.28 -2.89
CA LEU A 31 1.53 22.90 -1.73
C LEU A 31 2.49 22.55 -0.59
N THR A 32 3.28 23.52 -0.13
CA THR A 32 4.02 23.40 1.12
C THR A 32 3.00 23.38 2.25
N SER A 33 2.65 22.16 2.69
CA SER A 33 1.98 21.62 3.90
C SER A 33 1.71 22.49 5.17
N SER A 34 1.84 23.82 5.18
CA SER A 34 1.63 24.63 6.38
C SER A 34 0.14 24.85 6.75
N SER A 35 -0.81 24.52 5.86
CA SER A 35 -2.24 24.58 6.18
C SER A 35 -2.71 23.50 7.17
N PHE A 36 -2.05 22.34 7.22
CA PHE A 36 -2.45 21.25 8.14
C PHE A 36 -2.12 21.54 9.61
N LYS A 37 -1.11 22.38 9.89
CA LYS A 37 -0.75 22.74 11.28
C LYS A 37 -1.72 23.74 11.90
N LEU A 38 -2.45 24.53 11.09
CA LEU A 38 -3.39 25.54 11.60
C LEU A 38 -4.71 24.93 12.12
N ILE A 39 -5.06 23.71 11.69
CA ILE A 39 -6.31 23.04 12.10
C ILE A 39 -6.18 22.39 13.49
N LYS A 40 -4.97 22.22 14.04
CA LYS A 40 -4.77 21.57 15.36
C LYS A 40 -5.44 22.29 16.53
N ARG A 41 -5.82 23.57 16.39
CA ARG A 41 -6.38 24.36 17.50
C ARG A 41 -7.91 24.39 17.57
N VAL A 42 -8.61 23.75 16.62
CA VAL A 42 -10.08 23.61 16.66
C VAL A 42 -10.49 22.21 17.13
N ALA A 43 -9.57 21.23 17.15
CA ALA A 43 -9.80 19.85 17.55
C ALA A 43 -9.71 19.61 19.07
N ALA A 44 -10.21 20.53 19.89
CA ALA A 44 -10.40 20.30 21.33
C ALA A 44 -11.72 19.56 21.65
N HIS A 45 -12.49 19.22 20.63
CA HIS A 45 -13.54 18.20 20.70
C HIS A 45 -13.01 16.96 19.98
N GLU A 46 -12.54 15.99 20.76
CA GLU A 46 -11.99 14.73 20.26
C GLU A 46 -13.11 13.78 19.81
N GLU A 47 -13.75 14.10 18.68
CA GLU A 47 -14.31 13.04 17.85
C GLU A 47 -13.23 12.67 16.81
N ILE A 48 -12.59 11.52 17.02
CA ILE A 48 -11.68 10.95 16.04
C ILE A 48 -12.54 10.58 14.82
N ILE A 49 -12.56 11.45 13.81
CA ILE A 49 -13.28 11.19 12.57
C ILE A 49 -12.55 10.06 11.84
N HIS A 50 -13.08 8.84 11.96
CA HIS A 50 -12.63 7.71 11.17
C HIS A 50 -13.02 7.89 9.71
N ARG A 51 -12.13 7.52 8.79
CA ARG A 51 -12.44 7.56 7.36
C ARG A 51 -13.59 6.59 7.08
N VAL A 52 -14.65 7.08 6.45
CA VAL A 52 -15.81 6.27 6.02
C VAL A 52 -15.40 5.23 4.95
N ARG A 53 -14.31 5.47 4.21
CA ARG A 53 -13.80 4.59 3.15
C ARG A 53 -12.28 4.59 3.11
N ASN A 54 -11.70 3.43 2.83
CA ASN A 54 -10.27 3.29 2.58
C ASN A 54 -9.81 4.11 1.34
N PRO A 55 -8.55 4.58 1.31
CA PRO A 55 -7.98 5.30 0.17
C PRO A 55 -7.96 4.44 -1.09
N ARG A 56 -8.22 5.05 -2.25
CA ARG A 56 -8.24 4.34 -3.54
C ARG A 56 -6.85 3.78 -3.88
N HIS A 57 -6.80 2.53 -4.32
CA HIS A 57 -5.60 1.95 -4.93
C HIS A 57 -5.32 2.61 -6.29
N VAL A 58 -4.11 3.16 -6.46
CA VAL A 58 -3.62 3.65 -7.75
C VAL A 58 -2.51 2.70 -8.20
N GLY A 59 -2.74 2.04 -9.33
CA GLY A 59 -1.77 1.12 -9.91
C GLY A 59 -0.49 1.83 -10.36
N LYS A 60 0.55 1.04 -10.65
CA LYS A 60 1.85 1.55 -11.13
C LYS A 60 1.77 2.30 -12.47
N ASP A 61 0.72 2.07 -13.23
CA ASP A 61 0.47 2.77 -14.49
C ASP A 61 -0.02 4.21 -14.29
N GLY A 62 -0.33 4.61 -13.06
CA GLY A 62 -0.81 5.96 -12.73
C GLY A 62 -2.22 6.26 -13.24
N ILE A 63 -2.95 5.25 -13.74
CA ILE A 63 -4.29 5.43 -14.29
C ILE A 63 -5.31 5.33 -13.16
N VAL A 64 -6.15 6.36 -13.02
CA VAL A 64 -7.25 6.37 -12.06
C VAL A 64 -8.42 5.55 -12.61
N ARG A 65 -8.73 4.43 -11.95
CA ARG A 65 -9.86 3.54 -12.27
C ARG A 65 -11.00 3.68 -11.25
N PRO A 66 -12.23 3.21 -11.59
CA PRO A 66 -13.26 3.01 -10.59
C PRO A 66 -12.74 2.20 -9.40
N SER A 67 -13.13 2.60 -8.19
CA SER A 67 -12.60 1.99 -6.96
C SER A 67 -13.15 0.58 -6.78
N VAL A 68 -12.25 -0.40 -6.64
CA VAL A 68 -12.61 -1.76 -6.25
C VAL A 68 -12.38 -1.89 -4.75
N ALA A 69 -13.41 -2.28 -4.00
CA ALA A 69 -13.35 -2.36 -2.53
C ALA A 69 -12.22 -3.30 -2.05
N HIS A 70 -12.07 -4.44 -2.72
CA HIS A 70 -11.01 -5.41 -2.47
C HIS A 70 -9.61 -4.78 -2.61
N GLU A 71 -9.30 -4.15 -3.75
CA GLU A 71 -7.99 -3.50 -3.95
C GLU A 71 -7.74 -2.35 -2.97
N THR A 72 -8.79 -1.62 -2.63
CA THR A 72 -8.75 -0.49 -1.69
C THR A 72 -8.40 -0.98 -0.27
N LEU A 73 -8.96 -2.12 0.14
CA LEU A 73 -8.64 -2.77 1.42
C LEU A 73 -7.22 -3.34 1.41
N GLY A 74 -6.82 -4.02 0.34
CA GLY A 74 -5.45 -4.54 0.21
C GLY A 74 -4.40 -3.43 0.27
N SER A 75 -4.61 -2.33 -0.46
CA SER A 75 -3.72 -1.17 -0.42
C SER A 75 -3.68 -0.52 0.97
N PHE A 76 -4.84 -0.42 1.64
CA PHE A 76 -4.88 0.11 3.01
C PHE A 76 -4.09 -0.75 3.99
N ILE A 77 -4.24 -2.08 3.92
CA ILE A 77 -3.47 -3.03 4.74
C ILE A 77 -1.97 -2.90 4.42
N PHE A 78 -1.61 -2.81 3.13
CA PHE A 78 -0.23 -2.64 2.71
C PHE A 78 0.42 -1.39 3.32
N ASP A 79 -0.28 -0.26 3.32
CA ASP A 79 0.20 1.02 3.85
C ASP A 79 0.36 1.02 5.39
N GLN A 80 -0.26 0.07 6.10
CA GLN A 80 -0.09 -0.07 7.54
C GLN A 80 1.23 -0.75 7.92
N PHE A 81 1.89 -1.45 6.98
CA PHE A 81 3.13 -2.16 7.31
C PHE A 81 4.30 -1.19 7.53
N PRO A 82 5.17 -1.46 8.51
CA PRO A 82 6.40 -0.72 8.67
C PRO A 82 7.30 -0.97 7.46
N HIS A 83 7.34 0.01 6.57
CA HIS A 83 8.26 0.04 5.45
C HIS A 83 9.69 0.31 5.98
N ASP A 84 10.63 -0.62 5.77
CA ASP A 84 12.06 -0.28 5.82
C ASP A 84 12.40 0.89 4.86
N LYS A 85 13.51 1.59 5.09
CA LYS A 85 13.93 2.73 4.26
C LYS A 85 14.10 2.42 2.76
N HIS A 86 14.13 1.14 2.37
CA HIS A 86 14.29 0.63 1.01
C HIS A 86 12.96 0.14 0.38
N HIS A 87 11.84 0.15 1.10
CA HIS A 87 10.50 -0.26 0.62
C HIS A 87 9.79 0.77 -0.28
N THR A 88 10.37 1.94 -0.54
CA THR A 88 9.74 2.98 -1.40
C THR A 88 9.44 2.54 -2.84
N THR A 89 9.92 1.36 -3.24
CA THR A 89 9.73 0.76 -4.57
C THR A 89 8.81 -0.46 -4.59
N GLU A 90 8.28 -0.86 -3.43
CA GLU A 90 7.37 -2.00 -3.30
C GLU A 90 5.92 -1.53 -3.31
N GLY A 91 5.04 -2.27 -3.98
CA GLY A 91 3.62 -1.97 -4.04
C GLY A 91 2.76 -3.20 -3.80
N TYR A 92 1.53 -2.95 -3.35
CA TYR A 92 0.45 -3.93 -3.30
C TYR A 92 0.13 -4.48 -4.70
N VAL A 93 -0.18 -5.78 -4.80
CA VAL A 93 -0.67 -6.40 -6.04
C VAL A 93 -2.01 -7.11 -5.83
N ALA A 94 -2.05 -8.09 -4.92
CA ALA A 94 -3.26 -8.90 -4.70
C ALA A 94 -3.24 -9.51 -3.30
N HIS A 95 -4.41 -9.86 -2.78
CA HIS A 95 -4.53 -10.66 -1.56
C HIS A 95 -5.73 -11.59 -1.67
N ILE A 96 -5.72 -12.67 -0.90
CA ILE A 96 -6.86 -13.59 -0.73
C ILE A 96 -7.01 -13.96 0.74
N ASN A 97 -8.23 -14.33 1.12
CA ASN A 97 -8.47 -14.93 2.43
C ASN A 97 -8.01 -16.39 2.41
N ALA A 98 -7.22 -16.77 3.40
CA ALA A 98 -6.87 -18.15 3.64
C ALA A 98 -7.87 -18.79 4.62
N THR A 99 -8.11 -20.08 4.47
CA THR A 99 -9.19 -20.81 5.19
C THR A 99 -8.92 -21.04 6.68
N LYS A 100 -7.75 -20.65 7.20
CA LYS A 100 -7.43 -20.87 8.61
C LYS A 100 -8.06 -19.79 9.49
N GLU A 101 -8.64 -20.22 10.61
CA GLU A 101 -8.94 -19.35 11.76
C GLU A 101 -7.67 -19.15 12.62
N PRO A 102 -7.42 -17.96 13.19
CA PRO A 102 -8.14 -16.69 12.97
C PRO A 102 -7.94 -16.14 11.55
N SER A 103 -8.75 -15.17 11.09
CA SER A 103 -8.74 -14.68 9.70
C SER A 103 -7.32 -14.47 9.16
N THR A 104 -6.91 -15.32 8.23
CA THR A 104 -5.58 -15.28 7.64
C THR A 104 -5.64 -14.71 6.23
N LEU A 105 -4.65 -13.90 5.84
CA LEU A 105 -4.55 -13.36 4.49
C LEU A 105 -3.26 -13.84 3.85
N PHE A 106 -3.38 -14.38 2.63
CA PHE A 106 -2.22 -14.57 1.76
C PHE A 106 -2.10 -13.35 0.84
N PHE A 107 -0.94 -12.70 0.90
CA PHE A 107 -0.76 -11.35 0.39
C PHE A 107 0.43 -11.30 -0.56
N ALA A 108 0.24 -10.74 -1.74
CA ALA A 108 1.27 -10.60 -2.76
C ALA A 108 1.61 -9.13 -2.98
N THR A 109 2.91 -8.83 -2.94
CA THR A 109 3.47 -7.53 -3.30
C THR A 109 4.31 -7.67 -4.56
N THR A 110 4.81 -6.55 -5.08
CA THR A 110 5.69 -6.56 -6.25
C THR A 110 7.04 -7.23 -6.01
N LYS A 111 7.39 -7.59 -4.77
CA LYS A 111 8.70 -8.16 -4.41
C LYS A 111 8.62 -9.40 -3.53
N ARG A 112 7.54 -9.57 -2.77
CA ARG A 112 7.41 -10.57 -1.72
C ARG A 112 6.03 -11.21 -1.73
N ILE A 113 5.94 -12.35 -1.05
CA ILE A 113 4.70 -12.92 -0.57
C ILE A 113 4.70 -12.86 0.96
N LEU A 114 3.55 -12.58 1.54
CA LEU A 114 3.36 -12.46 2.97
C LEU A 114 2.17 -13.33 3.37
N PHE A 115 2.24 -13.87 4.59
CA PHE A 115 1.11 -14.47 5.25
C PHE A 115 0.81 -13.73 6.52
N LEU A 116 -0.40 -13.21 6.58
CA LEU A 116 -0.86 -12.33 7.63
C LEU A 116 -1.88 -13.07 8.47
N ILE A 117 -1.80 -12.89 9.77
CA ILE A 117 -2.80 -13.34 10.72
C ILE A 117 -3.48 -12.12 11.32
N GLU A 118 -4.80 -12.11 11.34
CA GLU A 118 -5.56 -11.10 12.07
C GLU A 118 -5.21 -11.15 13.56
N ASN A 119 -4.83 -9.98 14.09
CA ASN A 119 -4.47 -9.82 15.48
C ASN A 119 -5.05 -8.51 16.01
N GLN A 120 -6.12 -8.62 16.79
CA GLN A 120 -6.83 -7.49 17.40
C GLN A 120 -5.97 -6.69 18.40
N SER A 121 -4.87 -7.26 18.91
CA SER A 121 -3.95 -6.56 19.81
C SER A 121 -2.91 -5.71 19.06
N SER A 122 -2.77 -5.87 17.74
CA SER A 122 -1.83 -5.10 16.95
C SER A 122 -2.44 -3.77 16.53
N SER A 123 -1.67 -2.68 16.58
CA SER A 123 -2.15 -1.34 16.17
C SER A 123 -2.61 -1.29 14.70
N PHE A 124 -2.25 -2.29 13.91
CA PHE A 124 -2.53 -2.41 12.47
C PHE A 124 -3.57 -3.49 12.15
N GLY A 125 -4.09 -4.21 13.14
CA GLY A 125 -5.07 -5.30 12.98
C GLY A 125 -4.51 -6.62 12.41
N TYR A 126 -3.32 -6.62 11.82
CA TYR A 126 -2.66 -7.81 11.27
C TYR A 126 -1.22 -7.94 11.75
N SER A 127 -0.79 -9.19 11.97
CA SER A 127 0.60 -9.57 12.24
C SER A 127 1.14 -10.42 11.09
N ILE A 128 2.40 -10.24 10.73
CA ILE A 128 3.06 -11.05 9.69
C ILE A 128 3.53 -12.36 10.35
N GLU A 129 3.01 -13.51 9.88
CA GLU A 129 3.46 -14.83 10.33
C GLU A 129 4.77 -15.21 9.64
N TRP A 130 4.82 -15.01 8.32
CA TRP A 130 6.01 -15.22 7.52
C TRP A 130 6.01 -14.30 6.30
N ASP A 131 7.21 -13.91 5.90
CA ASP A 131 7.49 -13.12 4.71
C ASP A 131 8.62 -13.77 3.90
N TYR A 132 8.43 -13.87 2.58
CA TYR A 132 9.46 -14.39 1.68
C TYR A 132 9.59 -13.50 0.45
N HIS A 133 10.83 -13.22 0.06
CA HIS A 133 11.08 -12.52 -1.18
C HIS A 133 10.81 -13.47 -2.36
N LEU A 134 10.24 -12.95 -3.45
CA LEU A 134 9.95 -13.75 -4.65
C LEU A 134 11.20 -14.44 -5.22
N LYS A 135 12.40 -13.91 -4.93
CA LYS A 135 13.69 -14.50 -5.34
C LYS A 135 14.01 -15.80 -4.59
N GLU A 136 13.50 -15.96 -3.37
CA GLU A 136 13.70 -17.12 -2.51
C GLU A 136 12.73 -18.27 -2.85
N ILE A 137 11.71 -18.02 -3.68
CA ILE A 137 10.77 -19.05 -4.12
C ILE A 137 11.40 -19.87 -5.25
N LYS A 138 11.31 -21.20 -5.15
CA LYS A 138 11.76 -22.15 -6.15
C LYS A 138 10.59 -22.49 -7.08
N GLY A 139 10.67 -22.01 -8.32
CA GLY A 139 9.61 -22.21 -9.30
C GLY A 139 8.37 -21.36 -9.01
N ILE A 140 7.23 -21.78 -9.56
CA ILE A 140 5.94 -21.07 -9.40
C ILE A 140 5.10 -21.71 -8.29
N PRO A 141 4.29 -20.93 -7.56
CA PRO A 141 3.28 -21.49 -6.66
C PRO A 141 2.29 -22.37 -7.44
N ILE A 142 1.89 -23.50 -6.86
CA ILE A 142 0.99 -24.46 -7.51
C ILE A 142 -0.32 -24.53 -6.73
N VAL A 143 -1.44 -24.30 -7.42
CA VAL A 143 -2.79 -24.53 -6.87
C VAL A 143 -3.09 -26.02 -6.94
N LYS A 144 -3.30 -26.66 -5.79
CA LYS A 144 -3.66 -28.07 -5.65
C LYS A 144 -5.13 -28.21 -5.26
N PHE A 145 -5.76 -29.24 -5.83
CA PHE A 145 -7.12 -29.66 -5.51
C PHE A 145 -7.05 -30.92 -4.66
N ASP A 146 -7.89 -31.01 -3.63
CA ASP A 146 -8.01 -32.16 -2.73
C ASP A 146 -6.73 -32.59 -1.98
N PRO A 147 -6.37 -31.90 -0.87
CA PRO A 147 -7.05 -30.74 -0.29
C PRO A 147 -6.77 -29.42 -1.04
N ASN A 148 -7.63 -28.41 -0.85
CA ASN A 148 -7.50 -27.10 -1.49
C ASN A 148 -6.38 -26.27 -0.84
N PHE A 149 -5.23 -26.19 -1.50
CA PHE A 149 -4.12 -25.36 -1.04
C PHE A 149 -3.21 -24.87 -2.16
N ILE A 150 -2.53 -23.75 -1.91
CA ILE A 150 -1.42 -23.25 -2.72
C ILE A 150 -0.13 -23.76 -2.10
N GLU A 151 0.64 -24.50 -2.89
CA GLU A 151 1.95 -25.01 -2.53
C GLU A 151 3.04 -24.03 -2.97
N ILE A 152 3.91 -23.64 -2.05
CA ILE A 152 5.01 -22.71 -2.27
C ILE A 152 6.31 -23.40 -1.90
N THR A 153 7.11 -23.76 -2.90
CA THR A 153 8.43 -24.36 -2.68
C THR A 153 9.48 -23.25 -2.53
N LEU A 154 10.32 -23.34 -1.50
CA LEU A 154 11.41 -22.40 -1.26
C LEU A 154 12.73 -22.95 -1.84
N LYS A 155 13.63 -22.06 -2.25
CA LYS A 155 15.00 -22.42 -2.63
C LYS A 155 15.80 -22.73 -1.36
N GLU A 156 16.68 -23.71 -1.46
CA GLU A 156 17.65 -23.97 -0.40
C GLU A 156 18.62 -22.79 -0.29
N THR A 157 18.56 -22.07 0.82
CA THR A 157 19.55 -21.04 1.14
C THR A 157 20.70 -21.69 1.90
N ASN A 158 21.78 -22.04 1.19
CA ASN A 158 23.05 -22.43 1.82
C ASN A 158 23.75 -21.18 2.38
N VAL A 159 23.27 -20.65 3.50
CA VAL A 159 23.99 -19.61 4.24
C VAL A 159 24.99 -20.31 5.15
N LEU A 160 26.26 -20.31 4.72
CA LEU A 160 27.40 -20.83 5.48
C LEU A 160 27.45 -20.17 6.87
N GLY A 161 27.12 -20.93 7.91
CA GLY A 161 27.33 -20.53 9.33
C GLY A 161 26.10 -20.17 10.15
N MET A 162 24.87 -20.19 9.62
CA MET A 162 23.66 -20.02 10.43
C MET A 162 22.56 -20.97 9.96
N THR A 163 22.28 -21.99 10.78
CA THR A 163 21.19 -22.95 10.57
C THR A 163 19.84 -22.27 10.71
N LYS A 164 19.30 -21.70 9.62
CA LYS A 164 17.85 -21.61 9.43
C LYS A 164 17.34 -23.01 9.13
N LYS A 165 16.99 -23.76 10.17
CA LYS A 165 16.53 -25.16 10.09
C LYS A 165 15.14 -25.31 9.42
N ASP A 166 14.54 -24.21 8.98
CA ASP A 166 13.16 -24.18 8.44
C ASP A 166 13.09 -24.24 6.90
N SER A 167 14.21 -24.26 6.18
CA SER A 167 14.26 -24.10 4.72
C SER A 167 14.02 -25.38 3.89
N LEU A 168 13.51 -26.46 4.49
CA LEU A 168 13.23 -27.73 3.79
C LEU A 168 11.75 -27.99 3.52
N HIS A 169 10.84 -27.27 4.17
CA HIS A 169 9.40 -27.54 4.05
C HIS A 169 8.74 -26.43 3.23
N GLY A 170 8.15 -26.81 2.09
CA GLY A 170 7.29 -25.91 1.33
C GLY A 170 6.19 -25.31 2.22
N LYS A 171 5.83 -24.06 1.96
CA LYS A 171 4.70 -23.41 2.65
C LYS A 171 3.41 -23.75 1.93
N VAL A 172 2.37 -23.95 2.73
CA VAL A 172 1.05 -24.35 2.24
C VAL A 172 0.03 -23.35 2.73
N VAL A 173 -0.74 -22.79 1.79
CA VAL A 173 -1.80 -21.81 2.05
C VAL A 173 -3.13 -22.41 1.65
N SER A 174 -4.01 -22.69 2.60
CA SER A 174 -5.36 -23.18 2.33
C SER A 174 -6.24 -22.07 1.75
N TYR A 175 -7.10 -22.40 0.80
CA TYR A 175 -8.03 -21.45 0.18
C TYR A 175 -9.44 -22.03 0.08
N GLU A 176 -10.46 -21.17 0.07
CA GLU A 176 -11.86 -21.55 -0.14
C GLU A 176 -12.26 -21.39 -1.61
N ASN A 177 -11.96 -20.23 -2.19
CA ASN A 177 -12.34 -19.89 -3.55
C ASN A 177 -11.20 -20.17 -4.55
N ILE A 178 -11.42 -21.14 -5.43
CA ILE A 178 -10.50 -21.51 -6.50
C ILE A 178 -10.19 -20.35 -7.47
N GLY A 179 -11.18 -19.49 -7.73
CA GLY A 179 -11.01 -18.35 -8.63
C GLY A 179 -10.03 -17.34 -8.07
N GLU A 180 -10.12 -17.07 -6.77
CA GLU A 180 -9.20 -16.18 -6.05
C GLU A 180 -7.80 -16.79 -5.95
N ALA A 181 -7.70 -18.09 -5.66
CA ALA A 181 -6.42 -18.80 -5.61
C ALA A 181 -5.68 -18.76 -6.96
N ARG A 182 -6.40 -18.98 -8.07
CA ARG A 182 -5.82 -18.85 -9.42
C ARG A 182 -5.43 -17.41 -9.72
N TYR A 183 -6.29 -16.45 -9.38
CA TYR A 183 -6.03 -15.04 -9.61
C TYR A 183 -4.74 -14.56 -8.94
N ILE A 184 -4.53 -14.89 -7.65
CA ILE A 184 -3.31 -14.47 -6.95
C ILE A 184 -2.07 -15.18 -7.48
N VAL A 185 -2.16 -16.47 -7.84
CA VAL A 185 -1.03 -17.21 -8.42
C VAL A 185 -0.65 -16.66 -9.79
N ASP A 186 -1.62 -16.34 -10.65
CA ASP A 186 -1.38 -15.71 -11.95
C ASP A 186 -0.68 -14.35 -11.79
N LYS A 187 -1.09 -13.56 -10.79
CA LYS A 187 -0.43 -12.29 -10.46
C LYS A 187 0.99 -12.49 -9.95
N ILE A 188 1.23 -13.48 -9.11
CA ILE A 188 2.60 -13.81 -8.66
C ILE A 188 3.47 -14.21 -9.85
N ILE A 189 2.95 -15.03 -10.77
CA ILE A 189 3.67 -15.45 -11.98
C ILE A 189 4.00 -14.25 -12.87
N GLU A 190 3.06 -13.31 -13.05
CA GLU A 190 3.28 -12.06 -13.80
C GLU A 190 4.45 -11.26 -13.22
N ILE A 191 4.50 -11.11 -11.89
CA ILE A 191 5.57 -10.38 -11.20
C ILE A 191 6.90 -11.14 -11.27
N MET A 192 6.89 -12.46 -11.06
CA MET A 192 8.12 -13.27 -11.12
C MET A 192 8.76 -13.20 -12.51
N LYS A 193 7.96 -13.28 -13.57
CA LYS A 193 8.45 -13.07 -14.94
C LYS A 193 9.03 -11.68 -15.14
N ALA A 194 8.40 -10.65 -14.59
CA ALA A 194 8.90 -9.27 -14.67
C ALA A 194 10.20 -9.04 -13.87
N LEU A 195 10.56 -9.93 -12.94
CA LEU A 195 11.81 -9.86 -12.15
C LEU A 195 12.97 -10.64 -12.77
N GLU A 196 12.71 -11.55 -13.71
CA GLU A 196 13.73 -12.34 -14.44
C GLU A 196 14.24 -11.64 -15.71
N VAL A 197 13.57 -10.56 -16.14
CA VAL A 197 13.99 -9.65 -17.23
C VAL A 197 14.91 -8.57 -16.69
#